data_AF-Q89SV4-F1
#
_entry.id   AF-Q89SV4-F1
#
_cell.length_a   1.000
_cell.length_b   1.000
_cell.length_c   1.000
_cell.angle_alpha   90.00
_cell.angle_beta   90.00
_cell.angle_gamma   90.00
#
_symmetry.space_group_name_H-M   'P 1'
#
loop_
_entity.id
_entity.type
_entity.pdbx_description
1 polymer ?
#
loop_
_entity_poly.entity_id
_entity_poly.type
_entity_poly.pdbx_seq_one_letter_code
_entity_poly.pdbx_strand_id
1 'polypeptide(L)'
;MQALVGHHPKLLGCRAHEPEGPRMNSDRQYAVASLLFDYVRSPSLRHLRDPHSVHKLARDIVNAVDRAGSVWGKWEAGREEVAQAAAPCWIPTEDLLACLNRLPGPQLTKTDVEQRLRAIWEEPHTSYPNEDLREGCLALYLAEKAQGTEMRAIIGALQEHLEREDERLRREQEERYRKLKEDERVKLEQRFLSGADCGWTPIGGSAAFYCRRNGRTFRIVQGKDKRWTLFRIETVEDEGDLLGLYQGRGDANKALQTIAYANERR
;
A
#
# COMPACT_ATOMS: atom_id res chain seq x y z
N MET A 1 -24.14 47.18 66.65
CA MET A 1 -23.37 47.85 65.57
C MET A 1 -22.67 46.74 64.80
N GLN A 2 -23.21 46.32 63.64
CA GLN A 2 -22.61 46.56 62.30
C GLN A 2 -21.11 46.20 62.28
N ALA A 3 -20.62 45.17 61.59
CA ALA A 3 -20.70 44.91 60.14
C ALA A 3 -20.46 43.40 59.86
N LEU A 4 -21.26 42.71 59.04
CA LEU A 4 -21.12 42.57 57.57
C LEU A 4 -19.75 42.04 57.09
N VAL A 5 -19.61 40.72 56.96
CA VAL A 5 -18.80 40.09 55.89
C VAL A 5 -19.51 38.81 55.43
N GLY A 6 -20.43 38.98 54.49
CA GLY A 6 -21.12 37.90 53.80
C GLY A 6 -20.60 37.74 52.38
N HIS A 7 -20.27 36.50 52.05
CA HIS A 7 -20.38 35.85 50.73
C HIS A 7 -19.63 36.44 49.52
N HIS A 8 -18.64 35.65 49.10
CA HIS A 8 -18.08 35.56 47.75
C HIS A 8 -19.15 35.51 46.64
N PRO A 9 -18.92 36.23 45.55
CA PRO A 9 -19.22 35.73 44.21
C PRO A 9 -17.91 35.37 43.49
N LYS A 10 -17.72 34.06 43.25
CA LYS A 10 -16.72 33.55 42.32
C LYS A 10 -17.11 34.03 40.91
N LEU A 11 -16.33 34.95 40.36
CA LEU A 11 -16.42 35.31 38.95
C LEU A 11 -16.03 34.10 38.10
N LEU A 12 -16.93 33.77 37.17
CA LEU A 12 -16.80 32.76 36.15
C LEU A 12 -15.55 33.02 35.30
N GLY A 13 -14.50 32.25 35.56
CA GLY A 13 -13.45 32.00 34.58
C GLY A 13 -13.92 30.89 33.65
N CYS A 14 -14.54 31.26 32.52
CA CYS A 14 -14.68 30.37 31.38
C CYS A 14 -13.26 30.05 30.86
N ARG A 15 -12.63 29.00 31.40
CA ARG A 15 -11.50 28.37 30.72
C ARG A 15 -12.06 27.64 29.52
N ALA A 16 -11.64 28.10 28.35
CA ALA A 16 -11.85 27.41 27.09
C ALA A 16 -11.48 25.94 27.26
N HIS A 17 -12.42 25.07 26.92
CA HIS A 17 -12.20 23.65 26.76
C HIS A 17 -11.21 23.48 25.59
N GLU A 18 -9.93 23.31 25.89
CA GLU A 18 -8.98 22.81 24.91
C GLU A 18 -9.36 21.36 24.58
N PRO A 19 -9.31 20.95 23.29
CA PRO A 19 -9.70 19.62 22.88
C PRO A 19 -8.67 18.60 23.36
N GLU A 20 -9.06 17.74 24.31
CA GLU A 20 -8.23 16.62 24.74
C GLU A 20 -8.17 15.53 23.66
N GLY A 21 -7.08 15.55 22.89
CA GLY A 21 -6.55 14.39 22.17
C GLY A 21 -5.10 14.68 21.75
N PRO A 22 -4.18 13.70 21.60
CA PRO A 22 -4.14 12.31 22.07
C PRO A 22 -3.04 12.15 23.15
N ARG A 23 -3.41 12.06 24.44
CA ARG A 23 -2.44 11.94 25.55
C ARG A 23 -1.54 10.69 25.46
N MET A 24 -1.99 9.62 24.79
CA MET A 24 -1.26 8.34 24.69
C MET A 24 0.06 8.39 23.89
N ASN A 25 0.15 9.22 22.85
CA ASN A 25 1.41 9.38 22.10
C ASN A 25 2.45 10.16 22.93
N SER A 26 1.99 11.06 23.80
CA SER A 26 2.85 11.85 24.68
C SER A 26 3.59 10.98 25.69
N ASP A 27 2.95 9.95 26.24
CA ASP A 27 3.55 9.09 27.26
C ASP A 27 4.60 8.13 26.68
N ARG A 28 4.34 7.56 25.49
CA ARG A 28 5.32 6.75 24.75
C ARG A 28 6.50 7.59 24.32
N GLN A 29 6.25 8.78 23.77
CA GLN A 29 7.30 9.72 23.37
C GLN A 29 8.13 10.17 24.57
N TYR A 30 7.50 10.41 25.72
CA TYR A 30 8.20 10.75 26.96
C TYR A 30 9.06 9.60 27.48
N ALA A 31 8.57 8.35 27.47
CA ALA A 31 9.34 7.18 27.89
C ALA A 31 10.57 6.96 27.00
N VAL A 32 10.41 7.07 25.68
CA VAL A 32 11.51 7.00 24.72
C VAL A 32 12.49 8.15 24.94
N ALA A 33 11.99 9.38 25.07
CA ALA A 33 12.83 10.56 25.29
C ALA A 33 13.64 10.44 26.60
N SER A 34 13.02 9.98 27.70
CA SER A 34 13.70 9.77 28.98
C SER A 34 14.87 8.79 28.85
N LEU A 35 14.66 7.65 28.20
CA LEU A 35 15.72 6.65 27.99
C LEU A 35 16.84 7.17 27.09
N LEU A 36 16.51 7.93 26.05
CA LEU A 36 17.51 8.57 25.19
C LEU A 36 18.32 9.62 25.96
N PHE A 37 17.66 10.44 26.79
CA PHE A 37 18.34 11.43 27.62
C PHE A 37 19.26 10.77 28.65
N ASP A 38 18.80 9.73 29.34
CA ASP A 38 19.62 8.99 30.30
C ASP A 38 20.82 8.32 29.63
N TYR A 39 20.64 7.79 28.41
CA TYR A 39 21.73 7.23 27.63
C TYR A 39 22.77 8.29 27.24
N VAL A 40 22.35 9.47 26.77
CA VAL A 40 23.27 10.54 26.36
C VAL A 40 23.91 11.26 27.56
N ARG A 41 23.28 11.23 28.74
CA ARG A 41 23.75 11.87 29.97
C ARG A 41 24.95 11.16 30.63
N SER A 42 25.29 9.95 30.18
CA SER A 42 26.44 9.21 30.73
C SER A 42 27.76 9.96 30.47
N PRO A 43 28.61 10.18 31.49
CA PRO A 43 29.82 11.03 31.38
C PRO A 43 30.85 10.56 30.35
N SER A 44 30.90 9.24 30.08
CA SER A 44 31.78 8.71 29.04
C SER A 44 30.99 8.60 27.75
N LEU A 45 31.37 9.24 26.64
CA LEU A 45 30.68 9.08 25.35
C LEU A 45 31.04 7.77 24.61
N ARG A 46 31.79 6.87 25.25
CA ARG A 46 32.31 5.63 24.63
C ARG A 46 31.19 4.62 24.33
N HIS A 47 30.17 4.53 25.18
CA HIS A 47 29.02 3.65 25.01
C HIS A 47 28.14 4.05 23.81
N LEU A 48 28.17 5.31 23.36
CA LEU A 48 27.45 5.74 22.15
C LEU A 48 27.93 5.04 20.86
N ARG A 49 29.16 4.51 20.87
CA ARG A 49 29.76 3.77 19.74
C ARG A 49 29.95 2.28 20.03
N ASP A 50 29.56 1.82 21.21
CA ASP A 50 29.63 0.41 21.59
C ASP A 50 28.37 -0.33 21.11
N PRO A 51 28.49 -1.31 20.20
CA PRO A 51 27.34 -2.07 19.68
C PRO A 51 26.50 -2.70 20.80
N HIS A 52 27.13 -3.20 21.86
CA HIS A 52 26.42 -3.87 22.95
C HIS A 52 25.53 -2.89 23.74
N SER A 53 26.06 -1.71 24.06
CA SER A 53 25.31 -0.65 24.74
C SER A 53 24.14 -0.12 23.89
N VAL A 54 24.33 -0.01 22.58
CA VAL A 54 23.27 0.40 21.64
C VAL A 54 22.17 -0.67 21.56
N HIS A 55 22.52 -1.95 21.47
CA HIS A 55 21.54 -3.04 21.48
C HIS A 55 20.77 -3.12 22.80
N LYS A 56 21.44 -2.84 23.93
CA LYS A 56 20.78 -2.76 25.24
C LYS A 56 19.77 -1.61 25.28
N LEU A 57 20.16 -0.40 24.85
CA LEU A 57 19.25 0.74 24.77
C LEU A 57 18.04 0.45 23.88
N ALA A 58 18.26 -0.13 22.70
CA ALA A 58 17.18 -0.49 21.79
C ALA A 58 16.19 -1.44 22.46
N ARG A 59 16.68 -2.46 23.18
CA ARG A 59 15.84 -3.39 23.95
C ARG A 59 15.08 -2.68 25.07
N ASP A 60 15.73 -1.78 25.79
CA ASP A 60 15.13 -1.04 26.90
C ASP A 60 14.04 -0.06 26.40
N ILE A 61 14.25 0.56 25.24
CA ILE A 61 13.26 1.40 24.56
C ILE A 61 12.04 0.57 24.16
N VAL A 62 12.24 -0.57 23.50
CA VAL A 62 11.13 -1.47 23.12
C VAL A 62 10.35 -1.90 24.36
N ASN A 63 11.03 -2.39 25.40
CA ASN A 63 10.39 -2.81 26.65
C ASN A 63 9.62 -1.68 27.34
N ALA A 64 10.15 -0.44 27.36
CA ALA A 64 9.47 0.68 27.98
C ALA A 64 8.25 1.13 27.18
N VAL A 65 8.34 1.09 25.85
CA VAL A 65 7.22 1.36 24.94
C VAL A 65 6.12 0.31 25.10
N ASP A 66 6.49 -0.97 25.27
CA ASP A 66 5.55 -2.07 25.45
C ASP A 66 4.88 -2.03 26.84
N ARG A 67 5.63 -1.65 27.89
CA ARG A 67 5.09 -1.51 29.26
C ARG A 67 4.26 -0.26 29.48
N ALA A 68 4.56 0.85 28.80
CA ALA A 68 3.82 2.11 28.94
C ALA A 68 2.42 2.05 28.30
N GLY A 69 2.12 1.02 27.50
CA GLY A 69 0.80 0.73 26.95
C GLY A 69 0.09 -0.42 27.67
N SER A 70 -0.49 -0.15 28.85
CA SER A 70 -1.28 -1.10 29.68
C SER A 70 -2.38 -1.88 28.92
N VAL A 71 -2.75 -1.46 27.71
CA VAL A 71 -3.70 -2.15 26.82
C VAL A 71 -3.14 -3.49 26.30
N TRP A 72 -1.81 -3.59 26.14
CA TRP A 72 -1.15 -4.76 25.55
C TRP A 72 -0.70 -5.80 26.57
N GLY A 73 -0.73 -5.49 27.87
CA GLY A 73 -0.37 -6.45 28.92
C GLY A 73 -1.31 -7.66 29.04
N LYS A 74 -2.49 -7.61 28.40
CA LYS A 74 -3.44 -8.74 28.35
C LYS A 74 -3.13 -9.75 27.23
N TRP A 75 -2.20 -9.41 26.34
CA TRP A 75 -1.84 -10.19 25.16
C TRP A 75 -0.57 -10.98 25.43
N GLU A 76 -0.72 -12.18 26.00
CA GLU A 76 0.36 -13.16 26.11
C GLU A 76 0.68 -13.79 24.74
N ALA A 77 1.91 -14.29 24.56
CA ALA A 77 2.42 -14.77 23.26
C ALA A 77 1.46 -15.74 22.53
N GLY A 78 0.84 -16.67 23.25
CA GLY A 78 -0.09 -17.63 22.63
C GLY A 78 -1.41 -17.03 22.12
N ARG A 79 -1.87 -15.90 22.68
CA ARG A 79 -3.05 -15.15 22.20
C ARG A 79 -2.69 -14.26 21.02
N GLU A 80 -1.51 -13.66 21.09
CA GLU A 80 -0.95 -12.82 20.04
C GLU A 80 -0.80 -13.60 18.73
N GLU A 81 -0.23 -14.80 18.78
CA GLU A 81 -0.12 -15.71 17.63
C GLU A 81 -1.48 -16.02 16.98
N VAL A 82 -2.51 -16.27 17.80
CA VAL A 82 -3.86 -16.58 17.30
C VAL A 82 -4.50 -15.34 16.66
N ALA A 83 -4.34 -14.17 17.26
CA ALA A 83 -4.85 -12.93 16.68
C ALA A 83 -4.15 -12.56 15.38
N GLN A 84 -2.83 -12.75 15.28
CA GLN A 84 -2.09 -12.55 14.04
C GLN A 84 -2.54 -13.50 12.94
N ALA A 85 -2.71 -14.79 13.26
CA ALA A 85 -3.20 -15.77 12.29
C ALA A 85 -4.64 -15.50 11.86
N ALA A 86 -5.49 -15.04 12.78
CA ALA A 86 -6.88 -14.70 12.51
C ALA A 86 -7.05 -13.34 11.82
N ALA A 87 -6.07 -12.43 11.91
CA ALA A 87 -6.15 -11.07 11.38
C ALA A 87 -6.52 -10.97 9.89
N PRO A 88 -5.96 -11.78 8.97
CA PRO A 88 -6.38 -11.77 7.57
C PRO A 88 -7.73 -12.49 7.33
N CYS A 89 -8.22 -13.26 8.30
CA CYS A 89 -9.38 -14.13 8.16
C CYS A 89 -10.69 -13.42 8.55
N TRP A 90 -11.75 -13.63 7.79
CA TRP A 90 -13.09 -13.17 8.15
C TRP A 90 -13.74 -14.12 9.16
N ILE A 91 -13.50 -13.86 10.44
CA ILE A 91 -14.05 -14.64 11.57
C ILE A 91 -14.93 -13.73 12.44
N PRO A 92 -16.10 -14.18 12.91
CA PRO A 92 -16.88 -13.43 13.88
C PRO A 92 -16.07 -13.11 15.15
N THR A 93 -16.01 -11.83 15.51
CA THR A 93 -15.21 -11.34 16.65
C THR A 93 -15.61 -12.02 17.96
N GLU A 94 -16.89 -12.33 18.14
CA GLU A 94 -17.41 -13.01 19.33
C GLU A 94 -16.83 -14.42 19.51
N ASP A 95 -16.71 -15.15 18.41
CA ASP A 95 -16.19 -16.51 18.42
C ASP A 95 -14.66 -16.51 18.60
N LEU A 96 -13.97 -15.55 17.97
CA LEU A 96 -12.55 -15.33 18.19
C LEU A 96 -12.25 -14.96 19.64
N LEU A 97 -13.06 -14.07 20.24
CA LEU A 97 -12.99 -13.70 21.64
C LEU A 97 -13.16 -14.92 22.56
N ALA A 98 -14.17 -15.75 22.29
CA ALA A 98 -14.41 -16.97 23.05
C ALA A 98 -13.21 -17.93 22.99
N CYS A 99 -12.58 -18.06 21.81
CA CYS A 99 -11.36 -18.85 21.64
C CYS A 99 -10.17 -18.26 22.42
N LEU A 100 -9.90 -16.96 22.28
CA LEU A 100 -8.77 -16.30 22.93
C LEU A 100 -8.86 -16.36 24.47
N ASN A 101 -10.07 -16.26 25.02
CA ASN A 101 -10.30 -16.36 26.46
C ASN A 101 -10.14 -17.79 27.03
N ARG A 102 -10.03 -18.83 26.19
CA ARG A 102 -9.62 -20.19 26.64
C ARG A 102 -8.12 -20.29 26.89
N LEU A 103 -7.32 -19.39 26.32
CA LEU A 103 -5.87 -19.34 26.51
C LEU A 103 -5.52 -18.61 27.83
N PRO A 104 -4.36 -18.90 28.44
CA PRO A 104 -3.92 -18.23 29.66
C PRO A 104 -3.84 -16.70 29.49
N GLY A 105 -4.12 -15.98 30.56
CA GLY A 105 -4.02 -14.52 30.65
C GLY A 105 -5.31 -13.82 31.13
N PRO A 106 -5.27 -12.49 31.31
CA PRO A 106 -6.42 -11.70 31.79
C PRO A 106 -7.64 -11.82 30.86
N GLN A 107 -8.86 -11.65 31.37
CA GLN A 107 -10.05 -11.73 30.53
C GLN A 107 -10.05 -10.60 29.47
N LEU A 108 -10.19 -10.98 28.20
CA LEU A 108 -10.36 -10.06 27.09
C LEU A 108 -11.83 -9.68 26.92
N THR A 109 -12.06 -8.46 26.47
CA THR A 109 -13.35 -7.96 26.02
C THR A 109 -13.41 -7.94 24.49
N LYS A 110 -14.61 -7.80 23.93
CA LYS A 110 -14.80 -7.63 22.47
C LYS A 110 -13.98 -6.46 21.93
N THR A 111 -13.98 -5.33 22.64
CA THR A 111 -13.22 -4.14 22.28
C THR A 111 -11.70 -4.39 22.31
N ASP A 112 -11.20 -5.16 23.29
CA ASP A 112 -9.76 -5.52 23.31
C ASP A 112 -9.36 -6.26 22.02
N VAL A 113 -10.18 -7.20 21.54
CA VAL A 113 -9.94 -7.98 20.32
C VAL A 113 -10.03 -7.10 19.07
N GLU A 114 -11.09 -6.29 18.94
CA GLU A 114 -11.25 -5.39 17.79
C GLU A 114 -10.10 -4.38 17.66
N GLN A 115 -9.66 -3.80 18.78
CA GLN A 115 -8.54 -2.86 18.78
C GLN A 115 -7.21 -3.56 18.48
N ARG A 116 -7.02 -4.82 18.91
CA ARG A 116 -5.80 -5.57 18.55
C ARG A 116 -5.78 -5.92 17.06
N LEU A 117 -6.88 -6.42 16.51
CA LEU A 117 -6.96 -6.72 15.07
C LEU A 117 -6.72 -5.46 14.24
N ARG A 118 -7.30 -4.32 14.63
CA ARG A 118 -7.02 -3.04 13.99
C ARG A 118 -5.55 -2.66 14.08
N ALA A 119 -4.94 -2.79 15.27
CA ALA A 119 -3.52 -2.50 15.43
C ALA A 119 -2.65 -3.38 14.54
N ILE A 120 -3.01 -4.67 14.36
CA ILE A 120 -2.31 -5.58 13.44
C ILE A 120 -2.44 -5.07 11.99
N TRP A 121 -3.64 -4.65 11.55
CA TRP A 121 -3.84 -4.12 10.18
C TRP A 121 -3.17 -2.76 9.93
N GLU A 122 -2.83 -2.02 10.99
CA GLU A 122 -2.09 -0.77 10.91
C GLU A 122 -0.56 -1.01 10.86
N GLU A 123 -0.08 -2.25 11.07
CA GLU A 123 1.34 -2.57 11.01
C GLU A 123 1.87 -2.53 9.55
N PRO A 124 3.12 -2.09 9.32
CA PRO A 124 3.71 -2.05 8.00
C PRO A 124 3.66 -3.42 7.31
N HIS A 125 3.33 -3.45 6.02
CA HIS A 125 3.25 -4.67 5.19
C HIS A 125 2.11 -5.63 5.55
N THR A 126 1.25 -5.29 6.49
CA THR A 126 -0.04 -5.95 6.66
C THR A 126 -1.09 -5.24 5.80
N SER A 127 -2.06 -5.99 5.30
CA SER A 127 -3.21 -5.44 4.58
C SER A 127 -4.47 -5.73 5.36
N TYR A 128 -5.44 -4.82 5.25
CA TYR A 128 -6.79 -5.11 5.70
C TYR A 128 -7.32 -6.35 4.98
N PRO A 129 -8.15 -7.18 5.65
CA PRO A 129 -8.80 -8.32 5.01
C PRO A 129 -9.55 -7.90 3.75
N ASN A 130 -9.40 -8.68 2.68
CA ASN A 130 -10.07 -8.39 1.42
C ASN A 130 -11.59 -8.60 1.57
N GLU A 131 -12.38 -7.54 1.47
CA GLU A 131 -13.84 -7.57 1.60
C GLU A 131 -14.50 -8.46 0.53
N ASP A 132 -13.90 -8.57 -0.67
CA ASP A 132 -14.44 -9.42 -1.74
C ASP A 132 -14.43 -10.91 -1.38
N LEU A 133 -13.56 -11.32 -0.44
CA LEU A 133 -13.43 -12.70 0.02
C LEU A 133 -14.24 -13.00 1.28
N ARG A 134 -14.96 -12.00 1.81
CA ARG A 134 -15.69 -12.11 3.07
C ARG A 134 -16.76 -13.20 3.06
N GLU A 135 -17.56 -13.26 2.00
CA GLU A 135 -18.64 -14.24 1.89
C GLU A 135 -18.10 -15.68 1.84
N GLY A 136 -17.03 -15.91 1.07
CA GLY A 136 -16.38 -17.22 0.97
C GLY A 136 -15.78 -17.68 2.30
N CYS A 137 -15.06 -16.79 2.98
CA CYS A 137 -14.51 -17.06 4.30
C CYS A 137 -15.59 -17.34 5.36
N LEU A 138 -16.68 -16.55 5.39
CA LEU A 138 -17.78 -16.80 6.32
C LEU A 138 -18.50 -18.12 6.03
N ALA A 139 -18.68 -18.49 4.77
CA ALA A 139 -19.27 -19.77 4.39
C ALA A 139 -18.41 -20.96 4.85
N LEU A 140 -17.09 -20.89 4.62
CA LEU A 140 -16.16 -21.92 5.09
C LEU A 140 -16.13 -21.98 6.62
N TYR A 141 -16.07 -20.83 7.29
CA TYR A 141 -16.14 -20.72 8.74
C TYR A 141 -17.38 -21.42 9.32
N LEU A 142 -18.57 -21.13 8.77
CA LEU A 142 -19.81 -21.73 9.24
C LEU A 142 -19.85 -23.25 9.01
N ALA A 143 -19.32 -23.72 7.87
CA ALA A 143 -19.23 -25.14 7.56
C ALA A 143 -18.30 -25.90 8.53
N GLU A 144 -17.14 -25.34 8.84
CA GLU A 144 -16.19 -25.90 9.80
C GLU A 144 -16.73 -25.86 11.24
N LYS A 145 -17.37 -24.75 11.62
CA LYS A 145 -18.01 -24.61 12.94
C LYS A 145 -19.10 -25.66 13.15
N ALA A 146 -19.90 -25.94 12.12
CA ALA A 146 -20.96 -26.95 12.19
C ALA A 146 -20.41 -28.38 12.39
N GLN A 147 -19.18 -28.65 11.93
CA GLN A 147 -18.49 -29.92 12.13
C GLN A 147 -17.82 -30.04 13.51
N GLY A 148 -17.82 -28.96 14.30
CA GLY A 148 -17.15 -28.92 15.59
C GLY A 148 -15.62 -28.79 15.48
N THR A 149 -15.11 -28.30 14.35
CA THR A 149 -13.68 -28.06 14.16
C THR A 149 -13.18 -27.00 15.16
N GLU A 150 -12.00 -27.23 15.74
CA GLU A 150 -11.40 -26.29 16.69
C GLU A 150 -10.94 -25.00 15.99
N MET A 151 -11.09 -23.85 16.66
CA MET A 151 -10.86 -22.52 16.06
C MET A 151 -9.48 -22.36 15.40
N ARG A 152 -8.41 -22.92 15.98
CA ARG A 152 -7.07 -22.87 15.38
C ARG A 152 -7.01 -23.58 14.02
N ALA A 153 -7.72 -24.71 13.89
CA ALA A 153 -7.81 -25.42 12.62
C ALA A 153 -8.71 -24.68 11.61
N ILE A 154 -9.80 -24.05 12.08
CA ILE A 154 -10.63 -23.16 11.23
C ILE A 154 -9.80 -22.00 10.68
N ILE A 155 -9.00 -21.34 11.52
CA ILE A 155 -8.11 -20.25 11.09
C ILE A 155 -7.14 -20.75 10.01
N GLY A 156 -6.51 -21.91 10.19
CA GLY A 156 -5.63 -22.50 9.18
C GLY A 156 -6.34 -22.78 7.86
N ALA A 157 -7.55 -23.38 7.91
CA ALA A 157 -8.35 -23.64 6.71
C ALA A 157 -8.75 -22.35 5.97
N LEU A 158 -9.07 -21.28 6.73
CA LEU A 158 -9.39 -19.97 6.17
C LEU A 158 -8.17 -19.32 5.50
N GLN A 159 -6.98 -19.41 6.11
CA GLN A 159 -5.74 -18.92 5.52
C GLN A 159 -5.45 -19.61 4.18
N GLU A 160 -5.55 -20.95 4.13
CA GLU A 160 -5.38 -21.70 2.88
C GLU A 160 -6.44 -21.35 1.83
N HIS A 161 -7.67 -21.03 2.25
CA HIS A 161 -8.72 -20.60 1.35
C HIS A 161 -8.43 -19.21 0.76
N LEU A 162 -8.02 -18.27 1.60
CA LEU A 162 -7.64 -16.92 1.17
C LEU A 162 -6.48 -16.95 0.18
N GLU A 163 -5.42 -17.72 0.45
CA GLU A 163 -4.28 -17.86 -0.47
C GLU A 163 -4.72 -18.39 -1.84
N ARG A 164 -5.64 -19.37 -1.87
CA ARG A 164 -6.19 -19.92 -3.12
C ARG A 164 -7.03 -18.91 -3.89
N GLU A 165 -7.87 -18.16 -3.19
CA GLU A 165 -8.75 -17.16 -3.82
C GLU A 165 -7.98 -15.94 -4.29
N ASP A 166 -6.98 -15.47 -3.55
CA ASP A 166 -6.11 -14.37 -3.98
C ASP A 166 -5.33 -14.75 -5.25
N GLU A 167 -4.81 -15.99 -5.32
CA GLU A 167 -4.15 -16.48 -6.53
C GLU A 167 -5.10 -16.57 -7.72
N ARG A 168 -6.37 -16.97 -7.50
CA ARG A 168 -7.41 -16.96 -8.53
C ARG A 168 -7.68 -15.54 -9.03
N LEU A 169 -7.91 -14.59 -8.11
CA LEU A 169 -8.16 -13.19 -8.45
C LEU A 169 -7.00 -12.57 -9.20
N ARG A 170 -5.76 -12.86 -8.78
CA ARG A 170 -4.56 -12.38 -9.46
C ARG A 170 -4.51 -12.85 -10.91
N ARG A 171 -4.74 -14.14 -11.16
CA ARG A 171 -4.78 -14.70 -12.53
C ARG A 171 -5.86 -14.06 -13.38
N GLU A 172 -7.06 -13.90 -12.83
CA GLU A 172 -8.16 -13.23 -13.53
C GLU A 172 -7.82 -11.78 -13.88
N GLN A 173 -7.19 -11.04 -12.97
CA GLN A 173 -6.73 -9.68 -13.21
C GLN A 173 -5.62 -9.61 -14.27
N GLU A 174 -4.64 -10.51 -14.21
CA GLU A 174 -3.56 -10.60 -15.20
C GLU A 174 -4.12 -10.89 -16.61
N GLU A 175 -5.09 -11.81 -16.72
CA GLU A 175 -5.76 -12.10 -17.99
C GLU A 175 -6.58 -10.92 -18.50
N ARG A 176 -7.36 -10.27 -17.64
CA ARG A 176 -8.14 -9.07 -18.00
C ARG A 176 -7.22 -7.96 -18.47
N TYR A 177 -6.12 -7.71 -17.75
CA TYR A 177 -5.13 -6.71 -18.12
C TYR A 177 -4.47 -7.02 -19.47
N ARG A 178 -4.14 -8.30 -19.72
CA ARG A 178 -3.59 -8.75 -21.00
C ARG A 178 -4.57 -8.52 -22.14
N LYS A 179 -5.85 -8.87 -21.95
CA LYS A 179 -6.92 -8.64 -22.94
C LYS A 179 -7.12 -7.15 -23.21
N LEU A 180 -7.19 -6.32 -22.17
CA LEU A 180 -7.32 -4.87 -22.30
C LEU A 180 -6.15 -4.27 -23.10
N LYS A 181 -4.91 -4.69 -22.80
CA LYS A 181 -3.73 -4.26 -23.57
C LYS A 181 -3.77 -4.68 -25.02
N GLU A 182 -4.23 -5.90 -25.29
CA GLU A 182 -4.37 -6.41 -26.65
C GLU A 182 -5.46 -5.67 -27.41
N ASP A 183 -6.62 -5.41 -26.78
CA ASP A 183 -7.71 -4.63 -27.35
C ASP A 183 -7.27 -3.18 -27.64
N GLU A 184 -6.53 -2.56 -26.72
CA GLU A 184 -5.94 -1.23 -26.94
C GLU A 184 -4.95 -1.24 -28.11
N ARG A 185 -4.08 -2.25 -28.21
CA ARG A 185 -3.15 -2.41 -29.33
C ARG A 185 -3.92 -2.54 -30.64
N VAL A 186 -4.92 -3.41 -30.71
CA VAL A 186 -5.73 -3.63 -31.92
C VAL A 186 -6.49 -2.35 -32.30
N LYS A 187 -7.05 -1.61 -31.34
CA LYS A 187 -7.71 -0.33 -31.61
C LYS A 187 -6.76 0.72 -32.17
N LEU A 188 -5.54 0.81 -31.63
CA LEU A 188 -4.52 1.72 -32.14
C LEU A 188 -4.07 1.34 -33.56
N GLU A 189 -3.82 0.05 -33.81
CA GLU A 189 -3.48 -0.46 -35.14
C GLU A 189 -4.60 -0.19 -36.15
N GLN A 190 -5.85 -0.49 -35.81
CA GLN A 190 -7.02 -0.19 -36.65
C GLN A 190 -7.16 1.30 -36.94
N ARG A 191 -6.89 2.16 -35.95
CA ARG A 191 -6.92 3.62 -36.14
C ARG A 191 -5.85 4.11 -37.11
N PHE A 192 -4.66 3.53 -37.06
CA PHE A 192 -3.61 3.84 -38.02
C PHE A 192 -4.00 3.36 -39.43
N LEU A 193 -4.48 2.12 -39.55
CA LEU A 193 -4.85 1.50 -40.83
C LEU A 193 -6.06 2.17 -41.49
N SER A 194 -6.98 2.75 -40.71
CA SER A 194 -8.12 3.50 -41.23
C SER A 194 -7.74 4.86 -41.84
N GLY A 195 -6.47 5.26 -41.74
CA GLY A 195 -5.98 6.52 -42.27
C GLY A 195 -6.28 7.73 -41.39
N ALA A 196 -6.75 7.53 -40.16
CA ALA A 196 -6.94 8.61 -39.20
C ALA A 196 -5.60 9.08 -38.62
N ASP A 197 -5.50 10.37 -38.30
CA ASP A 197 -4.35 10.88 -37.55
C ASP A 197 -4.27 10.20 -36.17
N CYS A 198 -3.08 9.71 -35.85
CA CYS A 198 -2.82 8.92 -34.65
C CYS A 198 -1.40 9.13 -34.14
N GLY A 199 -1.22 8.91 -32.83
CA GLY A 199 0.10 8.88 -32.22
C GLY A 199 0.92 7.67 -32.68
N TRP A 200 2.15 7.60 -32.19
CA TRP A 200 3.03 6.46 -32.39
C TRP A 200 2.41 5.15 -31.90
N THR A 201 2.24 4.23 -32.84
CA THR A 201 1.59 2.94 -32.66
C THR A 201 2.54 1.87 -33.18
N PRO A 202 2.86 0.83 -32.39
CA PRO A 202 3.54 -0.35 -32.91
C PRO A 202 2.56 -1.15 -33.78
N ILE A 203 3.01 -1.66 -34.93
CA ILE A 203 2.17 -2.43 -35.85
C ILE A 203 2.78 -3.81 -36.04
N GLY A 204 1.97 -4.87 -35.93
CA GLY A 204 2.38 -6.23 -36.26
C GLY A 204 3.52 -6.77 -35.40
N GLY A 205 3.71 -6.22 -34.19
CA GLY A 205 4.82 -6.59 -33.30
C GLY A 205 6.19 -6.10 -33.75
N SER A 206 6.27 -5.19 -34.72
CA SER A 206 7.52 -4.56 -35.16
C SER A 206 8.16 -3.74 -34.05
N ALA A 207 9.50 -3.70 -34.02
CA ALA A 207 10.26 -2.76 -33.19
C ALA A 207 10.13 -1.30 -33.67
N ALA A 208 9.55 -1.10 -34.87
CA ALA A 208 9.22 0.21 -35.41
C ALA A 208 7.92 0.75 -34.82
N PHE A 209 7.87 2.07 -34.63
CA PHE A 209 6.62 2.78 -34.34
C PHE A 209 6.17 3.56 -35.56
N TYR A 210 4.86 3.60 -35.76
CA TYR A 210 4.22 4.25 -36.90
C TYR A 210 3.28 5.33 -36.39
N CYS A 211 3.24 6.48 -37.06
CA CYS A 211 2.24 7.49 -36.74
C CYS A 211 1.71 8.13 -38.02
N ARG A 212 0.51 8.68 -37.94
CA ARG A 212 -0.08 9.47 -39.01
C ARG A 212 -0.37 10.86 -38.49
N ARG A 213 0.10 11.86 -39.22
CA ARG A 213 -0.10 13.26 -38.86
C ARG A 213 -0.26 14.11 -40.10
N ASN A 214 -1.31 14.94 -40.12
CA ASN A 214 -1.64 15.78 -41.25
C ASN A 214 -1.79 14.96 -42.55
N GLY A 215 -2.40 13.77 -42.45
CA GLY A 215 -2.60 12.86 -43.58
C GLY A 215 -1.35 12.15 -44.10
N ARG A 216 -0.17 12.39 -43.50
CA ARG A 216 1.11 11.75 -43.87
C ARG A 216 1.48 10.66 -42.89
N THR A 217 2.10 9.60 -43.39
CA THR A 217 2.53 8.45 -42.59
C THR A 217 4.03 8.52 -42.30
N PHE A 218 4.41 8.24 -41.06
CA PHE A 218 5.79 8.25 -40.60
C PHE A 218 6.12 6.98 -39.85
N ARG A 219 7.37 6.54 -39.97
CA ARG A 219 7.92 5.38 -39.29
C ARG A 219 9.17 5.80 -38.53
N ILE A 220 9.31 5.36 -37.28
CA ILE A 220 10.51 5.58 -36.49
C ILE A 220 11.03 4.26 -35.94
N VAL A 221 12.33 4.04 -36.07
CA VAL A 221 13.00 2.79 -35.66
C VAL A 221 14.20 3.15 -34.79
N GLN A 222 14.43 2.37 -33.73
CA GLN A 222 15.65 2.49 -32.94
C GLN A 222 16.75 1.62 -33.56
N GLY A 223 17.86 2.25 -33.93
CA GLY A 223 19.05 1.57 -34.43
C GLY A 223 19.83 0.85 -33.32
N LYS A 224 20.82 0.03 -33.72
CA LYS A 224 21.73 -0.66 -32.79
C LYS A 224 22.55 0.29 -31.91
N ASP A 225 22.77 1.51 -32.40
CA ASP A 225 23.43 2.63 -31.72
C ASP A 225 22.53 3.37 -30.73
N LYS A 226 21.31 2.87 -30.49
CA LYS A 226 20.24 3.46 -29.66
C LYS A 226 19.68 4.78 -30.19
N ARG A 227 20.11 5.25 -31.36
CA ARG A 227 19.56 6.44 -32.01
C ARG A 227 18.25 6.09 -32.72
N TRP A 228 17.42 7.11 -32.89
CA TRP A 228 16.11 6.99 -33.52
C TRP A 228 16.17 7.54 -34.93
N THR A 229 15.82 6.70 -35.91
CA THR A 229 15.80 7.09 -37.32
C THR A 229 14.35 7.27 -37.76
N LEU A 230 14.03 8.45 -38.30
CA LEU A 230 12.70 8.83 -38.75
C LEU A 230 12.60 8.74 -40.27
N PHE A 231 11.58 8.06 -40.75
CA PHE A 231 11.25 7.89 -42.16
C PHE A 231 9.85 8.43 -42.44
N ARG A 232 9.66 8.98 -43.64
CA ARG A 232 8.34 9.16 -44.25
C ARG A 232 8.04 7.92 -45.09
N ILE A 233 6.86 7.35 -44.94
CA ILE A 233 6.46 6.14 -45.68
C ILE A 233 5.10 6.36 -46.35
N GLU A 234 4.83 5.63 -47.41
CA GLU A 234 3.48 5.58 -47.99
C GLU A 234 2.67 4.42 -47.41
N THR A 235 3.28 3.23 -47.33
CA THR A 235 2.70 2.00 -46.77
C THR A 235 3.54 1.45 -45.62
N VAL A 236 3.02 0.46 -44.88
CA VAL A 236 3.71 -0.12 -43.72
C VAL A 236 4.94 -0.92 -44.14
N GLU A 237 4.92 -1.51 -45.33
CA GLU A 237 6.01 -2.30 -45.91
C GLU A 237 7.11 -1.44 -46.56
N ASP A 238 6.88 -0.14 -46.72
CA ASP A 238 7.80 0.78 -47.40
C ASP A 238 9.09 1.01 -46.58
N GLU A 239 10.22 1.11 -47.28
CA GLU A 239 11.49 1.53 -46.68
C GLU A 239 11.46 3.02 -46.32
N GLY A 240 10.72 3.81 -47.10
CA GLY A 240 10.46 5.22 -46.87
C GLY A 240 11.65 6.15 -47.05
N ASP A 241 11.35 7.44 -47.14
CA ASP A 241 12.34 8.51 -47.24
C ASP A 241 12.92 8.85 -45.87
N LEU A 242 14.24 8.78 -45.74
CA LEU A 242 14.95 9.17 -44.52
C LEU A 242 14.81 10.67 -44.26
N LEU A 243 14.15 11.03 -43.16
CA LEU A 243 13.98 12.42 -42.73
C LEU A 243 15.10 12.87 -41.77
N GLY A 244 15.65 11.95 -40.97
CA GLY A 244 16.75 12.27 -40.08
C GLY A 244 17.04 11.24 -39.00
N LEU A 245 18.17 11.42 -38.31
CA LEU A 245 18.58 10.65 -37.13
C LEU A 245 18.57 11.54 -35.89
N TYR A 246 18.05 10.99 -34.79
CA TYR A 246 17.82 11.70 -33.54
C TYR A 246 18.39 10.92 -32.35
N GLN A 247 18.86 11.62 -31.32
CA GLN A 247 19.38 10.99 -30.10
C GLN A 247 18.25 10.36 -29.28
N GLY A 248 17.12 11.07 -29.14
CA GLY A 248 15.94 10.58 -28.45
C GLY A 248 14.67 10.66 -29.28
N ARG A 249 13.68 9.83 -28.92
CA ARG A 249 12.33 9.88 -29.48
C ARG A 249 11.65 11.24 -29.29
N GLY A 250 11.97 11.95 -28.21
CA GLY A 250 11.49 13.32 -27.97
C GLY A 250 11.96 14.33 -29.01
N ASP A 251 13.20 14.20 -29.49
CA ASP A 251 13.76 15.10 -30.51
C ASP A 251 13.15 14.82 -31.88
N ALA A 252 12.98 13.54 -32.23
CA ALA A 252 12.26 13.14 -33.42
C ALA A 252 10.81 13.65 -33.42
N ASN A 253 10.14 13.65 -32.26
CA ASN A 253 8.80 14.22 -32.11
C ASN A 253 8.72 15.72 -32.36
N LYS A 254 9.71 16.49 -31.88
CA LYS A 254 9.80 17.93 -32.14
C LYS A 254 10.01 18.20 -33.63
N ALA A 255 10.91 17.46 -34.27
CA ALA A 255 11.13 17.58 -35.71
C ALA A 255 9.87 17.19 -36.52
N LEU A 256 9.18 16.12 -36.12
CA LEU A 256 7.94 15.69 -36.74
C LEU A 256 6.84 16.76 -36.67
N GLN A 257 6.73 17.50 -35.56
CA GLN A 257 5.78 18.61 -35.42
C GLN A 257 5.99 19.69 -36.49
N THR A 258 7.22 19.91 -36.94
CA THR A 258 7.53 20.87 -38.01
C THR A 258 7.38 20.23 -39.39
N ILE A 259 7.95 19.04 -39.59
CA ILE A 259 8.00 18.36 -40.90
C ILE A 259 6.59 17.96 -41.39
N ALA A 260 5.70 17.57 -40.48
CA ALA A 260 4.34 17.15 -40.84
C ALA A 260 3.50 18.27 -41.50
N TYR A 261 3.80 19.54 -41.22
CA TYR A 261 3.10 20.70 -41.80
C TYR A 261 3.96 21.50 -42.78
N ALA A 262 5.23 21.12 -42.97
CA ALA A 262 6.07 21.74 -43.98
C ALA A 262 5.55 21.39 -45.38
N ASN A 263 5.45 22.41 -46.25
CA ASN A 263 5.21 22.22 -47.67
C ASN A 263 6.36 21.41 -48.28
N GLU A 264 6.04 20.49 -49.18
CA GLU A 264 7.05 19.73 -49.91
C GLU A 264 7.95 20.72 -50.66
N ARG A 265 9.26 20.65 -50.41
CA ARG A 265 10.22 21.32 -51.27
C ARG A 265 10.15 20.60 -52.62
N ARG A 266 9.50 21.25 -53.60
CA ARG A 266 9.61 20.91 -55.02
C ARG A 266 11.07 21.00 -55.47
#